data_AF-A0A1D3JQA3-F1
#
_entry.id   AF-A0A1D3JQA3-F1
#
_cell.length_a   1.000
_cell.length_b   1.000
_cell.length_c   1.000
_cell.angle_alpha   90.00
_cell.angle_beta   90.00
_cell.angle_gamma   90.00
#
_symmetry.space_group_name_H-M   'P 1'
#
loop_
_entity.id
_entity.type
_entity.pdbx_description
1 polymer ?
#
loop_
_entity_poly.entity_id
_entity_poly.type
_entity_poly.pdbx_seq_one_letter_code
_entity_poly.pdbx_strand_id
1 'polypeptide(L)'
;MSDKLFRTLALSSLFVLASCTTATPTVSTPVTSKAIEAFVDICLKTAPSFAGSAEAAKRFGINDLQDMGFMRLGFTTDKKLGVQLSEKECVVTTPNQSDDSLTRQLLSAAQTYSQTPVADRVPSKVRIQDNNFILQHDRKGGETYVLLRNK
;
A
#
# COMPACT_ATOMS: atom_id res chain seq x y z
N MET A 1 -6.71 -78.80 -14.10
CA MET A 1 -6.53 -77.61 -13.26
C MET A 1 -5.86 -76.56 -14.15
N SER A 2 -6.57 -75.88 -15.05
CA SER A 2 -7.45 -74.71 -14.87
C SER A 2 -6.85 -73.60 -14.02
N ASP A 3 -6.90 -72.40 -14.62
CA ASP A 3 -6.87 -71.06 -14.03
C ASP A 3 -5.49 -70.40 -13.83
N LYS A 4 -5.22 -69.14 -14.19
CA LYS A 4 -6.04 -68.06 -14.79
C LYS A 4 -5.12 -66.83 -15.03
N LEU A 5 -5.48 -66.06 -16.06
CA LEU A 5 -5.54 -64.58 -16.09
C LEU A 5 -4.27 -63.71 -16.06
N PHE A 6 -3.96 -63.24 -17.28
CA PHE A 6 -3.68 -61.84 -17.64
C PHE A 6 -3.97 -60.80 -16.54
N ARG A 7 -2.96 -60.02 -16.16
CA ARG A 7 -3.12 -58.77 -15.41
C ARG A 7 -2.65 -57.59 -16.26
N THR A 8 -3.61 -57.02 -16.97
CA THR A 8 -3.55 -55.69 -17.59
C THR A 8 -3.60 -54.65 -16.48
N LEU A 9 -2.53 -53.90 -16.25
CA LEU A 9 -2.52 -52.76 -15.32
C LEU A 9 -2.79 -51.47 -16.10
N ALA A 10 -3.93 -50.87 -15.79
CA ALA A 10 -4.45 -49.65 -16.38
C ALA A 10 -3.57 -48.43 -16.04
N LEU A 11 -3.22 -47.64 -17.07
CA LEU A 11 -2.71 -46.28 -16.91
C LEU A 11 -3.87 -45.37 -16.50
N SER A 12 -3.90 -44.96 -15.25
CA SER A 12 -4.80 -43.91 -14.76
C SER A 12 -4.18 -42.54 -15.01
N SER A 13 -4.62 -41.86 -16.07
CA SER A 13 -4.24 -40.49 -16.40
C SER A 13 -4.83 -39.51 -15.37
N LEU A 14 -3.99 -38.87 -14.57
CA LEU A 14 -4.39 -37.75 -13.72
C LEU A 14 -4.65 -36.51 -14.60
N PHE A 15 -5.92 -36.18 -14.82
CA PHE A 15 -6.33 -34.86 -15.27
C PHE A 15 -6.16 -33.86 -14.11
N VAL A 16 -5.10 -33.07 -14.15
CA VAL A 16 -4.94 -31.90 -13.28
C VAL A 16 -5.87 -30.82 -13.82
N LEU A 17 -7.00 -30.59 -13.14
CA LEU A 17 -7.87 -29.43 -13.37
C LEU A 17 -7.13 -28.18 -12.89
N ALA A 18 -6.40 -27.54 -13.80
CA ALA A 18 -5.88 -26.20 -13.61
C ALA A 18 -7.07 -25.22 -13.62
N SER A 19 -7.62 -24.92 -12.44
CA SER A 19 -8.54 -23.80 -12.28
C SER A 19 -7.76 -22.50 -12.43
N CYS A 20 -7.72 -21.95 -13.65
CA CYS A 20 -7.36 -20.57 -13.89
C CYS A 20 -8.45 -19.68 -13.27
N THR A 21 -8.23 -19.23 -12.04
CA THR A 21 -8.97 -18.09 -11.48
C THR A 21 -8.61 -16.86 -12.30
N THR A 22 -9.49 -16.47 -13.22
CA THR A 22 -9.46 -15.16 -13.85
C THR A 22 -9.71 -14.12 -12.77
N ALA A 23 -8.62 -13.55 -12.24
CA ALA A 23 -8.71 -12.36 -11.40
C ALA A 23 -9.37 -11.26 -12.25
N THR A 24 -10.59 -10.86 -11.86
CA THR A 24 -11.28 -9.74 -12.50
C THR A 24 -10.36 -8.52 -12.40
N PRO A 25 -9.99 -7.86 -13.51
CA PRO A 25 -9.13 -6.69 -13.44
C PRO A 25 -9.86 -5.63 -12.61
N THR A 26 -9.34 -5.36 -11.42
CA THR A 26 -9.87 -4.29 -10.58
C THR A 26 -9.57 -2.99 -11.31
N VAL A 27 -10.62 -2.28 -11.74
CA VAL A 27 -10.47 -0.98 -12.40
C VAL A 27 -9.73 -0.07 -11.41
N SER A 28 -8.51 0.35 -11.79
CA SER A 28 -7.68 1.24 -10.98
C SER A 28 -8.47 2.52 -10.69
N THR A 29 -8.62 2.86 -9.41
CA THR A 29 -9.24 4.13 -9.01
C THR A 29 -8.21 5.24 -9.21
N PRO A 30 -8.46 6.24 -10.07
CA PRO A 30 -7.50 7.32 -10.29
C PRO A 30 -7.31 8.14 -9.02
N VAL A 31 -6.05 8.53 -8.74
CA VAL A 31 -5.71 9.41 -7.63
C VAL A 31 -6.05 10.85 -8.03
N THR A 32 -7.02 11.45 -7.36
CA THR A 32 -7.44 12.85 -7.57
C THR A 32 -7.20 13.70 -6.33
N SER A 33 -7.08 13.09 -5.14
CA SER A 33 -6.76 13.80 -3.90
C SER A 33 -5.29 14.23 -3.85
N LYS A 34 -5.06 15.53 -3.58
CA LYS A 34 -3.73 16.08 -3.32
C LYS A 34 -3.05 15.46 -2.10
N ALA A 35 -3.81 15.03 -1.10
CA ALA A 35 -3.26 14.35 0.07
C ALA A 35 -2.69 12.98 -0.30
N ILE A 36 -3.38 12.23 -1.15
CA ILE A 36 -2.94 10.92 -1.62
C ILE A 36 -1.79 11.06 -2.61
N GLU A 37 -1.79 12.09 -3.46
CA GLU A 37 -0.63 12.45 -4.29
C GLU A 37 0.60 12.72 -3.42
N ALA A 38 0.46 13.51 -2.35
CA ALA A 38 1.52 13.76 -1.38
C ALA A 38 1.97 12.46 -0.69
N PHE A 39 1.05 11.61 -0.25
CA PHE A 39 1.37 10.32 0.34
C PHE A 39 2.14 9.40 -0.62
N VAL A 40 1.77 9.36 -1.90
CA VAL A 40 2.49 8.60 -2.93
C VAL A 40 3.92 9.09 -3.05
N ASP A 41 4.11 10.39 -3.21
CA ASP A 41 5.42 10.98 -3.46
C ASP A 41 6.33 10.95 -2.25
N ILE A 42 5.77 11.19 -1.06
CA ILE A 42 6.51 11.33 0.19
C ILE A 42 6.72 9.99 0.86
N CYS A 43 5.77 9.05 0.77
CA CYS A 43 5.83 7.77 1.49
C CYS A 43 6.07 6.58 0.55
N LEU A 44 5.24 6.37 -0.47
CA LEU A 44 5.32 5.15 -1.29
C LEU A 44 6.57 5.12 -2.19
N LYS A 45 6.92 6.24 -2.84
CA LYS A 45 8.09 6.33 -3.73
C LYS A 45 9.43 6.30 -3.00
N THR A 46 9.44 6.64 -1.72
CA THR A 46 10.66 6.79 -0.91
C THR A 46 10.84 5.64 0.07
N ALA A 47 9.82 4.79 0.22
CA ALA A 47 9.94 3.50 0.86
C ALA A 47 11.03 2.66 0.15
N PRO A 48 11.75 1.80 0.89
CA PRO A 48 11.48 1.42 2.27
C PRO A 48 12.14 2.32 3.32
N SER A 49 13.14 3.13 2.97
CA SER A 49 13.93 3.90 3.93
C SER A 49 13.39 5.29 4.26
N PHE A 50 12.49 5.82 3.43
CA PHE A 50 11.98 7.20 3.53
C PHE A 50 13.06 8.28 3.38
N ALA A 51 14.26 7.93 2.88
CA ALA A 51 15.38 8.86 2.79
C ALA A 51 15.09 10.08 1.88
N GLY A 52 14.28 9.90 0.84
CA GLY A 52 13.86 10.96 -0.09
C GLY A 52 12.63 11.76 0.36
N SER A 53 11.99 11.39 1.47
CA SER A 53 10.69 11.95 1.89
C SER A 53 10.77 13.44 2.19
N ALA A 54 11.83 13.89 2.85
CA ALA A 54 12.02 15.30 3.17
C ALA A 54 12.11 16.18 1.93
N GLU A 55 12.82 15.72 0.90
CA GLU A 55 12.93 16.46 -0.36
C GLU A 55 11.61 16.41 -1.15
N ALA A 56 10.95 15.25 -1.18
CA ALA A 56 9.65 15.11 -1.82
C ALA A 56 8.58 16.03 -1.21
N ALA A 57 8.59 16.21 0.12
CA ALA A 57 7.63 17.03 0.85
C ALA A 57 7.67 18.53 0.44
N LYS A 58 8.83 19.04 0.01
CA LYS A 58 8.97 20.42 -0.47
C LYS A 58 8.09 20.72 -1.69
N ARG A 59 7.86 19.73 -2.57
CA ARG A 59 6.95 19.86 -3.72
C ARG A 59 5.51 20.15 -3.31
N PHE A 60 5.15 19.85 -2.07
CA PHE A 60 3.83 20.07 -1.49
C PHE A 60 3.81 21.27 -0.53
N GLY A 61 4.87 22.09 -0.50
CA GLY A 61 4.94 23.29 0.32
C GLY A 61 5.34 23.05 1.79
N ILE A 62 5.80 21.84 2.13
CA ILE A 62 6.40 21.53 3.43
C ILE A 62 7.90 21.80 3.32
N ASN A 63 8.30 23.03 3.61
CA ASN A 63 9.67 23.49 3.39
C ASN A 63 10.62 23.17 4.55
N ASP A 64 10.06 22.91 5.74
CA ASP A 64 10.84 22.59 6.93
C ASP A 64 10.25 21.37 7.64
N LEU A 65 11.13 20.47 8.08
CA LEU A 65 10.81 19.30 8.87
C LEU A 65 11.56 19.40 10.19
N GLN A 66 10.84 19.81 11.23
CA GLN A 66 11.36 19.89 12.58
C GLN A 66 11.74 18.50 13.08
N ASP A 67 13.00 18.35 13.49
CA ASP A 67 13.48 17.12 14.13
C ASP A 67 13.11 17.11 15.61
N MET A 68 12.39 16.06 16.01
CA MET A 68 11.92 15.81 17.38
C MET A 68 12.73 14.69 18.06
N GLY A 69 13.86 14.29 17.49
CA GLY A 69 14.78 13.27 18.01
C GLY A 69 14.41 11.83 17.62
N PHE A 70 13.12 11.48 17.62
CA PHE A 70 12.63 10.15 17.21
C PHE A 70 11.74 10.20 15.96
N MET A 71 11.38 11.40 15.51
CA MET A 71 10.61 11.64 14.29
C MET A 71 10.88 13.05 13.79
N ARG A 72 10.54 13.28 12.53
CA ARG A 72 10.55 14.59 11.89
C ARG A 72 9.14 14.96 11.49
N LEU A 73 8.73 16.19 11.78
CA LEU A 73 7.37 16.69 11.55
C LEU A 73 7.44 17.99 10.76
N GLY A 74 6.56 18.15 9.77
CA GLY A 74 6.40 19.42 9.10
C GLY A 74 5.00 19.62 8.56
N PHE A 75 4.69 20.88 8.27
CA PHE A 75 3.39 21.31 7.78
C PHE A 75 3.55 22.31 6.65
N THR A 76 2.52 22.42 5.81
CA THR A 76 2.34 23.60 4.97
C THR A 76 2.13 24.85 5.82
N THR A 77 2.36 26.02 5.24
CA THR A 77 2.21 27.31 5.95
C THR A 77 0.80 27.50 6.54
N ASP A 78 -0.22 27.02 5.82
CA ASP A 78 -1.63 27.06 6.24
C ASP A 78 -2.04 25.90 7.16
N LYS A 79 -1.10 24.98 7.46
CA LYS A 79 -1.28 23.80 8.32
C LYS A 79 -2.34 22.80 7.82
N LYS A 80 -2.68 22.83 6.53
CA LYS A 80 -3.67 21.92 5.93
C LYS A 80 -3.09 20.60 5.42
N LEU A 81 -1.77 20.51 5.29
CA LEU A 81 -1.07 19.28 4.97
C LEU A 81 0.10 19.11 5.94
N GLY A 82 0.15 17.96 6.60
CA GLY A 82 1.23 17.59 7.51
C GLY A 82 1.94 16.33 7.04
N VAL A 83 3.20 16.19 7.41
CA VAL A 83 3.98 14.96 7.24
C VAL A 83 4.70 14.63 8.54
N GLN A 84 4.63 13.37 8.96
CA GLN A 84 5.43 12.81 10.04
C GLN A 84 6.29 11.67 9.47
N LEU A 85 7.58 11.70 9.76
CA LEU A 85 8.56 10.75 9.26
C LEU A 85 9.36 10.15 10.41
N SER A 86 9.53 8.84 10.39
CA SER A 86 10.51 8.10 11.20
C SER A 86 11.11 6.98 10.36
N GLU A 87 12.07 6.23 10.91
CA GLU A 87 12.62 5.04 10.23
C GLU A 87 11.57 3.94 9.96
N LYS A 88 10.49 3.93 10.75
CA LYS A 88 9.47 2.87 10.73
C LYS A 88 8.17 3.32 10.08
N GLU A 89 7.95 4.62 9.92
CA GLU A 89 6.64 5.13 9.56
C GLU A 89 6.76 6.41 8.74
N CYS A 90 5.91 6.51 7.71
CA CYS A 90 5.64 7.74 7.00
C CYS A 90 4.14 8.01 7.04
N VAL A 91 3.77 9.20 7.52
CA VAL A 91 2.39 9.63 7.70
C VAL A 91 2.16 10.94 6.95
N VAL A 92 1.04 11.04 6.25
CA VAL A 92 0.52 12.30 5.70
C VAL A 92 -0.83 12.58 6.32
N THR A 93 -1.05 13.82 6.76
CA THR A 93 -2.30 14.25 7.40
C THR A 93 -2.90 15.47 6.72
N THR A 94 -4.23 15.54 6.70
CA THR A 94 -5.00 16.74 6.30
C THR A 94 -6.23 16.92 7.20
N PRO A 95 -6.89 18.09 7.17
CA PRO A 95 -8.28 18.19 7.62
C PRO A 95 -9.19 17.18 6.91
N ASN A 96 -10.40 16.98 7.46
CA ASN A 96 -11.41 16.12 6.86
C ASN A 96 -11.71 16.52 5.41
N GLN A 97 -11.87 15.52 4.56
CA GLN A 97 -12.27 15.67 3.17
C GLN A 97 -13.60 14.95 2.98
N SER A 98 -14.53 15.54 2.21
CA SER A 98 -15.84 14.95 1.94
C SER A 98 -15.82 13.81 0.93
N ASP A 99 -14.66 13.50 0.33
CA ASP A 99 -14.53 12.48 -0.69
C ASP A 99 -14.53 11.07 -0.06
N ASP A 100 -15.59 10.31 -0.28
CA ASP A 100 -15.71 8.95 0.23
C ASP A 100 -14.93 7.90 -0.57
N SER A 101 -14.25 8.32 -1.66
CA SER A 101 -13.40 7.45 -2.46
C SER A 101 -11.95 7.42 -2.00
N LEU A 102 -11.54 8.23 -1.01
CA LEU A 102 -10.15 8.39 -0.57
C LEU A 102 -9.48 7.07 -0.18
N THR A 103 -10.17 6.20 0.56
CA THR A 103 -9.62 4.87 0.90
C THR A 103 -9.36 4.03 -0.35
N ARG A 104 -10.26 4.06 -1.35
CA ARG A 104 -10.08 3.31 -2.60
C ARG A 104 -8.95 3.89 -3.44
N GLN A 105 -8.83 5.22 -3.52
CA GLN A 105 -7.71 5.89 -4.17
C GLN A 105 -6.38 5.50 -3.54
N LEU A 106 -6.29 5.50 -2.20
CA LEU A 106 -5.09 5.11 -1.46
C LEU A 106 -4.68 3.67 -1.77
N LEU A 107 -5.62 2.72 -1.70
CA LEU A 107 -5.35 1.30 -1.96
C LEU A 107 -4.92 1.08 -3.42
N SER A 108 -5.58 1.75 -4.37
CA SER A 108 -5.22 1.72 -5.79
C SER A 108 -3.81 2.28 -6.02
N ALA A 109 -3.47 3.38 -5.35
CA ALA A 109 -2.13 3.97 -5.42
C ALA A 109 -1.07 3.00 -4.87
N ALA A 110 -1.31 2.41 -3.70
CA ALA A 110 -0.40 1.45 -3.08
C ALA A 110 -0.20 0.18 -3.93
N GLN A 111 -1.22 -0.27 -4.65
CA GLN A 111 -1.12 -1.41 -5.56
C GLN A 111 -0.07 -1.22 -6.66
N THR A 112 0.21 0.03 -7.06
CA THR A 112 1.25 0.35 -8.05
C THR A 112 2.67 0.08 -7.53
N TYR A 113 2.89 0.20 -6.22
CA TYR A 113 4.21 0.07 -5.58
C TYR A 113 4.40 -1.27 -4.85
N SER A 114 3.30 -1.98 -4.59
CA SER A 114 3.33 -3.25 -3.87
C SER A 114 3.70 -4.42 -4.79
N GLN A 115 4.63 -5.26 -4.33
CA GLN A 115 5.02 -6.53 -4.91
C GLN A 115 4.06 -7.68 -4.54
N THR A 116 3.04 -7.40 -3.73
CA THR A 116 1.96 -8.32 -3.37
C THR A 116 0.60 -7.68 -3.65
N PRO A 117 -0.45 -8.48 -3.87
CA PRO A 117 -1.81 -7.96 -3.95
C PRO A 117 -2.15 -7.12 -2.71
N VAL A 118 -2.74 -5.95 -2.94
CA VAL A 118 -3.23 -5.06 -1.89
C VAL A 118 -4.71 -5.37 -1.68
N ALA A 119 -5.13 -5.56 -0.43
CA ALA A 119 -6.54 -5.79 -0.10
C ALA A 119 -7.41 -4.58 -0.47
N ASP A 120 -8.72 -4.79 -0.59
CA ASP A 120 -9.73 -3.77 -0.91
C ASP A 120 -10.17 -2.92 0.30
N ARG A 121 -9.52 -3.11 1.46
CA ARG A 121 -9.79 -2.41 2.72
C ARG A 121 -8.52 -2.17 3.52
N VAL A 122 -8.56 -1.15 4.38
CA VAL A 122 -7.52 -0.89 5.39
C VAL A 122 -7.89 -1.52 6.74
N PRO A 123 -6.90 -1.91 7.58
CA PRO A 123 -5.47 -1.94 7.27
C PRO A 123 -5.14 -3.02 6.21
N SER A 124 -4.19 -2.71 5.32
CA SER A 124 -3.77 -3.61 4.23
C SER A 124 -2.28 -3.90 4.31
N LYS A 125 -1.87 -5.14 4.06
CA LYS A 125 -0.45 -5.51 3.97
C LYS A 125 0.06 -5.20 2.57
N VAL A 126 1.19 -4.50 2.49
CA VAL A 126 1.87 -4.19 1.23
C VAL A 126 3.34 -4.57 1.34
N ARG A 127 3.95 -5.05 0.24
CA ARG A 127 5.38 -5.39 0.20
C ARG A 127 6.09 -4.47 -0.78
N ILE A 128 7.04 -3.66 -0.32
CA ILE A 128 7.78 -2.70 -1.15
C ILE A 128 9.27 -2.99 -0.99
N GLN A 129 9.95 -3.29 -2.11
CA GLN A 129 11.37 -3.63 -2.13
C GLN A 129 11.74 -4.64 -1.03
N ASP A 130 11.05 -5.78 -0.97
CA ASP A 130 11.23 -6.86 0.02
C ASP A 130 10.95 -6.51 1.49
N ASN A 131 10.43 -5.32 1.76
CA ASN A 131 10.02 -4.90 3.10
C ASN A 131 8.50 -4.94 3.22
N ASN A 132 8.01 -5.48 4.33
CA ASN A 132 6.58 -5.52 4.62
C ASN A 132 6.14 -4.23 5.31
N PHE A 133 4.97 -3.73 4.91
CA PHE A 133 4.33 -2.56 5.51
C PHE A 133 2.85 -2.83 5.76
N ILE A 134 2.29 -2.13 6.73
CA ILE A 134 0.86 -1.94 6.93
C ILE A 134 0.50 -0.56 6.39
N LEU A 135 -0.40 -0.55 5.42
CA LEU A 135 -1.05 0.65 4.91
C LEU A 135 -2.34 0.90 5.70
N GLN A 136 -2.52 2.11 6.22
CA GLN A 136 -3.72 2.51 6.96
C GLN A 136 -4.28 3.84 6.46
N HIS A 137 -5.58 4.02 6.69
CA HIS A 137 -6.29 5.28 6.49
C HIS A 137 -7.25 5.47 7.67
N ASP A 138 -7.14 6.58 8.38
CA ASP A 138 -8.10 7.01 9.40
C ASP A 138 -8.73 8.35 9.02
N ARG A 139 -10.02 8.50 9.34
CA ARG A 139 -10.83 9.70 9.03
C ARG A 139 -11.33 10.41 10.30
N LYS A 140 -10.88 10.00 11.48
CA LYS A 140 -11.34 10.56 12.76
C LYS A 140 -10.54 11.81 13.11
N GLY A 141 -11.14 12.98 12.88
CA GLY A 141 -10.54 14.28 13.23
C GLY A 141 -9.60 14.85 12.16
N GLY A 142 -9.58 14.25 10.97
CA GLY A 142 -8.76 14.58 9.81
C GLY A 142 -8.62 13.35 8.92
N GLU A 143 -8.02 13.49 7.74
CA GLU A 143 -7.54 12.34 6.97
C GLU A 143 -6.10 12.04 7.40
N THR A 144 -5.83 10.78 7.74
CA THR A 144 -4.50 10.29 8.15
C THR A 144 -4.13 9.07 7.33
N TYR A 145 -3.11 9.20 6.48
CA TYR A 145 -2.60 8.15 5.62
C TYR A 145 -1.27 7.65 6.18
N VAL A 146 -1.17 6.35 6.49
CA VAL A 146 0.00 5.77 7.16
C VAL A 146 0.61 4.66 6.32
N LEU A 147 1.93 4.69 6.16
CA LEU A 147 2.73 3.54 5.76
C LEU A 147 3.65 3.14 6.92
N LEU A 148 3.29 2.06 7.61
CA LEU A 148 4.00 1.57 8.79
C LEU A 148 4.78 0.31 8.45
N ARG A 149 6.08 0.28 8.70
CA ARG A 149 6.93 -0.89 8.54
C ARG A 149 6.48 -2.03 9.46
N ASN A 150 6.16 -3.17 8.88
CA ASN A 150 5.77 -4.39 9.57
C ASN A 150 6.98 -5.34 9.61
N LYS A 151 7.56 -5.53 10.79
CA LYS A 151 8.69 -6.46 10.96
C LYS A 151 8.21 -7.90 11.06
#